data_AF-A0A3N1D4Q8-F1
#
_entry.id   AF-A0A3N1D4Q8-F1
#
_cell.length_a   1.000
_cell.length_b   1.000
_cell.length_c   1.000
_cell.angle_alpha   90.00
_cell.angle_beta   90.00
_cell.angle_gamma   90.00
#
_symmetry.space_group_name_H-M   'P 1'
#
loop_
_entity.id
_entity.type
_entity.pdbx_description
1 polymer ?
#
loop_
_entity_poly.entity_id
_entity_poly.type
_entity_poly.pdbx_seq_one_letter_code
_entity_poly.pdbx_strand_id
1 'polypeptide(L)'
;MAVDAETFRSVLGQWPTGVVLVTTTAGETWHGMTASSFSSVSLDPPLVLVCLDKGLYSHRLISESGLFGISILGRDQAHLGQAFAGRAAPQERFAGHDWATAVTGAPVLANALGWLDCRVAHAYAGGDHTIFVGEVLAAETPRTTGPLLFHSRSWGQLADPLPAEIGLADTGLAAALERRGLPSAKLLRAVREAGLRTRVGPADPDTSAASALVDGAVLTDDLDASAVLPDAATVEFLFRDADGAGRLVSAARAKGAQSVGRVQDAFAPDRRDTAVEAVAALVAAGCDEIALDEGGEPASPLNLRELLRDAVTVAGDVPVRVRLAEHAGLGLANALTAMKSGVRHFDVTLGGLDDGLCAIDVLFLATRLDVASAADREALVAAAAELETACGSPLPGRTYRLGRTSS
;
A
#
# COMPACT_ATOMS: atom_id res chain seq x y z
N MET A 1 -45.97 -9.61 -12.99
CA MET A 1 -45.21 -8.41 -13.45
C MET A 1 -43.95 -8.90 -14.12
N ALA A 2 -43.67 -8.45 -15.34
CA ALA A 2 -42.35 -8.66 -15.93
C ALA A 2 -41.32 -7.82 -15.14
N VAL A 3 -40.15 -8.38 -14.88
CA VAL A 3 -39.06 -7.65 -14.24
C VAL A 3 -38.52 -6.65 -15.27
N ASP A 4 -38.51 -5.37 -14.94
CA ASP A 4 -37.92 -4.35 -15.81
C ASP A 4 -36.39 -4.37 -15.71
N ALA A 5 -35.72 -3.80 -16.72
CA ALA A 5 -34.27 -3.85 -16.83
C ALA A 5 -33.54 -3.07 -15.72
N GLU A 6 -34.14 -2.03 -15.14
CA GLU A 6 -33.53 -1.28 -14.06
C GLU A 6 -33.55 -2.09 -12.76
N THR A 7 -34.70 -2.66 -12.41
CA THR A 7 -34.85 -3.56 -11.27
C THR A 7 -33.88 -4.73 -11.39
N PHE A 8 -33.80 -5.38 -12.56
CA PHE A 8 -32.87 -6.49 -12.79
C PHE A 8 -31.40 -6.09 -12.56
N ARG A 9 -30.95 -4.97 -13.15
CA ARG A 9 -29.58 -4.47 -12.96
C ARG A 9 -29.29 -4.03 -11.54
N SER A 10 -30.27 -3.47 -10.83
CA SER A 10 -30.12 -3.05 -9.44
C SER A 10 -29.88 -4.25 -8.53
N VAL A 11 -30.69 -5.30 -8.68
CA VAL A 11 -30.54 -6.56 -7.94
C VAL A 11 -29.21 -7.23 -8.25
N LEU A 12 -28.84 -7.36 -9.53
CA LEU A 12 -27.55 -7.93 -9.91
C LEU A 12 -26.36 -7.08 -9.45
N GLY A 13 -26.54 -5.76 -9.34
CA GLY A 13 -25.54 -4.86 -8.79
C GLY A 13 -25.18 -5.15 -7.34
N GLN A 14 -26.04 -5.84 -6.58
CA GLN A 14 -25.76 -6.27 -5.20
C GLN A 14 -24.84 -7.50 -5.13
N TRP A 15 -24.64 -8.20 -6.25
CA TRP A 15 -23.72 -9.34 -6.31
C TRP A 15 -22.30 -8.84 -6.64
N PRO A 16 -21.36 -8.87 -5.69
CA PRO A 16 -20.00 -8.44 -5.96
C PRO A 16 -19.34 -9.41 -6.94
N THR A 17 -18.58 -8.86 -7.87
CA THR A 17 -17.82 -9.63 -8.86
C THR A 17 -16.37 -9.20 -8.83
N GLY A 18 -15.45 -10.13 -9.13
CA GLY A 18 -14.12 -9.76 -9.56
C GLY A 18 -14.19 -9.12 -10.95
N VAL A 19 -13.15 -8.37 -11.31
CA VAL A 19 -13.02 -7.78 -12.64
C VAL A 19 -11.94 -8.51 -13.42
N VAL A 20 -12.28 -8.90 -14.65
CA VAL A 20 -11.31 -9.46 -15.60
C VAL A 20 -11.23 -8.62 -16.86
N LEU A 21 -10.08 -8.67 -17.53
CA LEU A 21 -9.97 -8.35 -18.94
C LEU A 21 -10.17 -9.63 -19.74
N VAL A 22 -10.99 -9.55 -20.77
CA VAL A 22 -11.17 -10.59 -21.80
C VAL A 22 -10.51 -10.08 -23.05
N THR A 23 -9.56 -10.84 -23.57
CA THR A 23 -8.74 -10.44 -24.71
C THR A 23 -8.76 -11.48 -25.82
N THR A 24 -8.45 -11.06 -27.03
CA THR A 24 -8.36 -11.92 -28.21
C THR A 24 -7.53 -11.22 -29.29
N THR A 25 -7.32 -11.86 -30.42
CA THR A 25 -6.53 -11.35 -31.55
C THR A 25 -7.32 -11.36 -32.85
N ALA A 26 -7.10 -10.35 -33.68
CA ALA A 26 -7.55 -10.28 -35.06
C ALA A 26 -6.31 -10.10 -35.96
N GLY A 27 -5.73 -11.20 -36.43
CA GLY A 27 -4.42 -11.17 -37.07
C GLY A 27 -3.35 -10.68 -36.10
N GLU A 28 -2.61 -9.64 -36.47
CA GLU A 28 -1.59 -9.01 -35.61
C GLU A 28 -2.15 -7.98 -34.62
N THR A 29 -3.46 -7.69 -34.67
CA THR A 29 -4.08 -6.68 -33.81
C THR A 29 -4.68 -7.33 -32.57
N TRP A 30 -4.37 -6.78 -31.40
CA TRP A 30 -4.95 -7.20 -30.13
C TRP A 30 -6.24 -6.46 -29.81
N HIS A 31 -7.18 -7.19 -29.23
CA HIS A 31 -8.47 -6.67 -28.82
C HIS A 31 -8.80 -7.13 -27.41
N GLY A 32 -9.54 -6.30 -26.68
CA GLY A 32 -10.01 -6.69 -25.37
C GLY A 32 -11.09 -5.78 -24.82
N MET A 33 -11.71 -6.28 -23.76
CA MET A 33 -12.75 -5.60 -23.01
C MET A 33 -12.73 -6.00 -21.55
N THR A 34 -13.33 -5.18 -20.70
CA THR A 34 -13.60 -5.54 -19.32
C THR A 34 -14.85 -6.42 -19.23
N ALA A 35 -14.80 -7.45 -18.40
CA ALA A 35 -15.95 -8.28 -18.06
C ALA A 35 -16.02 -8.57 -16.55
N SER A 36 -17.24 -8.72 -16.05
CA SER A 36 -17.55 -9.17 -14.68
C SER A 36 -18.35 -10.47 -14.65
N SER A 37 -18.64 -11.05 -15.81
CA SER A 37 -19.40 -12.30 -15.97
C SER A 37 -18.55 -13.57 -15.89
N PHE A 38 -17.25 -13.42 -15.59
CA PHE A 38 -16.31 -14.53 -15.48
C PHE A 38 -16.67 -15.49 -14.34
N SER A 39 -16.60 -16.79 -14.59
CA SER A 39 -16.77 -17.82 -13.56
C SER A 39 -16.03 -19.11 -13.90
N SER A 40 -15.60 -19.86 -12.88
CA SER A 40 -15.10 -21.23 -13.03
C SER A 40 -16.25 -22.20 -13.32
N VAL A 41 -16.01 -23.22 -14.14
CA VAL A 41 -17.01 -24.21 -14.55
C VAL A 41 -16.61 -25.64 -14.14
N SER A 42 -15.38 -26.05 -14.42
CA SER A 42 -14.91 -27.43 -14.20
C SER A 42 -13.42 -27.47 -13.88
N LEU A 43 -13.00 -28.50 -13.13
CA LEU A 43 -11.59 -28.81 -12.88
C LEU A 43 -11.03 -29.85 -13.87
N ASP A 44 -11.84 -30.81 -14.33
CA ASP A 44 -11.43 -31.84 -15.29
C ASP A 44 -12.50 -32.07 -16.37
N PRO A 45 -12.32 -31.58 -17.62
CA PRO A 45 -11.23 -30.68 -18.03
C PRO A 45 -11.34 -29.32 -17.33
N PRO A 46 -10.25 -28.52 -17.27
CA PRO A 46 -10.28 -27.20 -16.66
C PRO A 46 -11.07 -26.22 -17.53
N LEU A 47 -12.27 -25.84 -17.09
CA LEU A 47 -13.19 -24.98 -17.83
C LEU A 47 -13.53 -23.71 -17.06
N VAL A 48 -13.59 -22.60 -17.79
CA VAL A 48 -14.12 -21.30 -17.34
C VAL A 48 -15.18 -20.79 -18.30
N LEU A 49 -15.99 -19.82 -17.88
CA LEU A 49 -16.94 -19.15 -18.76
C LEU A 49 -16.85 -17.63 -18.69
N VAL A 50 -17.33 -16.99 -19.77
CA VAL A 50 -17.61 -15.56 -19.83
C VAL A 50 -18.85 -15.31 -20.69
N CYS A 51 -19.69 -14.38 -20.27
CA CYS A 51 -20.86 -13.95 -21.03
C CYS A 51 -20.56 -12.64 -21.75
N LEU A 52 -20.64 -12.64 -23.08
CA LEU A 52 -20.38 -11.45 -23.91
C LEU A 52 -21.62 -11.05 -24.71
N ASP A 53 -21.90 -9.75 -24.72
CA ASP A 53 -22.98 -9.17 -25.52
C ASP A 53 -22.68 -9.38 -27.02
N LYS A 54 -23.70 -9.83 -27.77
CA LYS A 54 -23.58 -10.17 -29.20
C LYS A 54 -23.26 -8.98 -30.11
N GLY A 55 -23.47 -7.76 -29.65
CA GLY A 55 -23.15 -6.52 -30.37
C GLY A 55 -21.70 -6.08 -30.21
N LEU A 56 -20.93 -6.70 -29.31
CA LEU A 56 -19.54 -6.32 -29.07
C LEU A 56 -18.61 -6.84 -30.17
N TYR A 57 -17.64 -6.01 -30.57
CA TYR A 57 -16.63 -6.43 -31.55
C TYR A 57 -15.80 -7.62 -31.04
N SER A 58 -15.45 -7.63 -29.74
CA SER A 58 -14.75 -8.76 -29.11
C SER A 58 -15.55 -10.07 -29.15
N HIS A 59 -16.88 -10.01 -29.09
CA HIS A 59 -17.72 -11.21 -29.26
C HIS A 59 -17.52 -11.83 -30.64
N ARG A 60 -17.55 -11.00 -31.69
CA ARG A 60 -17.31 -11.47 -33.06
C ARG A 60 -15.94 -12.12 -33.22
N LEU A 61 -14.89 -11.45 -32.72
CA LEU A 61 -13.52 -11.95 -32.82
C LEU A 61 -13.31 -13.28 -32.07
N ILE A 62 -13.90 -13.43 -30.88
CA ILE A 62 -13.83 -14.70 -30.13
C ILE A 62 -14.63 -15.78 -30.83
N SER A 63 -15.77 -15.44 -31.45
CA SER A 63 -16.57 -16.39 -32.25
C SER A 63 -15.82 -16.89 -33.48
N GLU A 64 -15.05 -16.02 -34.13
CA GLU A 64 -14.28 -16.35 -35.34
C GLU A 64 -12.95 -17.07 -35.01
N SER A 65 -12.21 -16.61 -34.01
CA SER A 65 -10.92 -17.20 -33.63
C SER A 65 -11.06 -18.46 -32.79
N GLY A 66 -12.08 -18.53 -31.93
CA GLY A 66 -12.21 -19.57 -30.90
C GLY A 66 -11.21 -19.43 -29.77
N LEU A 67 -10.53 -18.29 -29.61
CA LEU A 67 -9.44 -18.09 -28.63
C LEU A 67 -9.68 -16.83 -27.81
N PHE A 68 -9.39 -16.91 -26.51
CA PHE A 68 -9.45 -15.75 -25.64
C PHE A 68 -8.52 -15.89 -24.43
N GLY A 69 -7.98 -14.75 -24.00
CA GLY A 69 -7.26 -14.61 -22.74
C GLY A 69 -8.17 -14.04 -21.66
N ILE A 70 -7.91 -14.42 -20.41
CA ILE A 70 -8.50 -13.82 -19.22
C ILE A 70 -7.36 -13.25 -18.37
N SER A 71 -7.51 -12.03 -17.87
CA SER A 71 -6.58 -11.43 -16.90
C SER A 71 -7.37 -10.88 -15.72
N ILE A 72 -7.17 -11.46 -14.55
CA ILE A 72 -7.85 -11.09 -13.29
C ILE A 72 -7.15 -9.86 -12.71
N LEU A 73 -7.89 -8.76 -12.53
CA LEU A 73 -7.31 -7.48 -12.14
C LEU A 73 -7.15 -7.33 -10.63
N GLY A 74 -6.00 -6.80 -10.23
CA GLY A 74 -5.72 -6.33 -8.87
C GLY A 74 -6.29 -4.94 -8.62
N ARG A 75 -6.39 -4.57 -7.34
CA ARG A 75 -6.96 -3.29 -6.89
C ARG A 75 -6.32 -2.05 -7.53
N ASP A 76 -5.03 -2.12 -7.80
CA ASP A 76 -4.18 -1.10 -8.42
C ASP A 76 -4.43 -0.95 -9.94
N GLN A 77 -5.12 -1.92 -10.55
CA GLN A 77 -5.41 -1.97 -11.98
C GLN A 77 -6.82 -1.47 -12.31
N ALA A 78 -7.43 -0.66 -11.43
CA ALA A 78 -8.73 -0.05 -11.67
C ALA A 78 -8.73 0.84 -12.93
N HIS A 79 -7.64 1.57 -13.18
CA HIS A 79 -7.46 2.40 -14.37
C HIS A 79 -7.50 1.56 -15.65
N LEU A 80 -6.86 0.39 -15.68
CA LEU A 80 -6.92 -0.58 -16.77
C LEU A 80 -8.33 -1.11 -17.00
N GLY A 81 -8.99 -1.57 -15.93
CA GLY A 81 -10.38 -2.04 -16.00
C GLY A 81 -11.33 -0.97 -16.57
N GLN A 82 -11.09 0.31 -16.27
CA GLN A 82 -11.86 1.42 -16.82
C GLN A 82 -11.54 1.69 -18.29
N ALA A 83 -10.26 1.66 -18.69
CA ALA A 83 -9.84 1.84 -20.07
C ALA A 83 -10.48 0.80 -21.01
N PHE A 84 -10.44 -0.48 -20.60
CA PHE A 84 -11.04 -1.60 -21.34
C PHE A 84 -12.58 -1.66 -21.24
N ALA A 85 -13.19 -0.91 -20.32
CA ALA A 85 -14.65 -0.71 -20.24
C ALA A 85 -15.14 0.43 -21.16
N GLY A 86 -14.28 0.95 -22.06
CA GLY A 86 -14.66 1.95 -23.06
C GLY A 86 -14.27 3.39 -22.71
N ARG A 87 -13.49 3.62 -21.65
CA ARG A 87 -12.98 4.96 -21.31
C ARG A 87 -11.71 5.36 -22.06
N ALA A 88 -11.13 4.47 -22.86
CA ALA A 88 -9.96 4.73 -23.71
C ALA A 88 -10.19 4.22 -25.14
N ALA A 89 -9.49 4.84 -26.11
CA ALA A 89 -9.52 4.39 -27.50
C ALA A 89 -8.86 3.00 -27.61
N PRO A 90 -9.32 2.12 -28.53
CA PRO A 90 -8.79 0.76 -28.65
C PRO A 90 -7.26 0.66 -28.74
N GLN A 91 -6.62 1.63 -29.42
CA GLN A 91 -5.17 1.68 -29.62
C GLN A 91 -4.40 2.00 -28.32
N GLU A 92 -5.03 2.71 -27.39
CA GLU A 92 -4.42 3.16 -26.13
C GLU A 92 -4.48 2.07 -25.05
N ARG A 93 -5.45 1.15 -25.15
CA ARG A 93 -5.73 0.15 -24.10
C ARG A 93 -4.55 -0.75 -23.78
N PHE A 94 -3.72 -1.05 -24.78
CA PHE A 94 -2.57 -1.93 -24.64
C PHE A 94 -1.25 -1.18 -24.39
N ALA A 95 -1.25 0.15 -24.48
CA ALA A 95 -0.04 0.95 -24.33
C ALA A 95 0.39 1.06 -22.85
N GLY A 96 1.71 1.01 -22.60
CA GLY A 96 2.28 1.28 -21.27
C GLY A 96 2.12 0.18 -20.23
N HIS A 97 1.78 -1.06 -20.66
CA HIS A 97 1.63 -2.20 -19.78
C HIS A 97 2.30 -3.45 -20.35
N ASP A 98 2.73 -4.35 -19.47
CA ASP A 98 3.40 -5.59 -19.86
C ASP A 98 2.36 -6.66 -20.25
N TRP A 99 2.30 -6.94 -21.54
CA TRP A 99 1.47 -7.98 -22.12
C TRP A 99 2.33 -9.15 -22.58
N ALA A 100 1.86 -10.36 -22.31
CA ALA A 100 2.47 -11.60 -22.76
C ALA A 100 1.48 -12.38 -23.63
N THR A 101 1.97 -13.42 -24.29
CA THR A 101 1.14 -14.44 -24.94
C THR A 101 1.58 -15.81 -24.44
N ALA A 102 0.67 -16.78 -24.47
CA ALA A 102 0.94 -18.16 -24.05
C ALA A 102 0.73 -19.13 -25.23
N VAL A 103 -0.16 -20.11 -25.08
CA VAL A 103 -0.39 -21.20 -26.05
C VAL A 103 -1.21 -20.73 -27.26
N THR A 104 -2.24 -19.92 -27.07
CA THR A 104 -3.19 -19.54 -28.14
C THR A 104 -2.76 -18.30 -28.92
N GLY A 105 -1.85 -17.50 -28.36
CA GLY A 105 -1.51 -16.17 -28.87
C GLY A 105 -2.45 -15.05 -28.40
N ALA A 106 -3.51 -15.35 -27.65
CA ALA A 106 -4.31 -14.32 -27.00
C ALA A 106 -3.48 -13.56 -25.95
N PRO A 107 -3.55 -12.22 -25.91
CA PRO A 107 -2.69 -11.44 -25.02
C PRO A 107 -3.19 -11.50 -23.59
N VAL A 108 -2.31 -11.74 -22.63
CA VAL A 108 -2.61 -11.75 -21.21
C VAL A 108 -1.75 -10.70 -20.50
N LEU A 109 -2.30 -10.07 -19.47
CA LEU A 109 -1.60 -9.06 -18.69
C LEU A 109 -0.59 -9.77 -17.76
N ALA A 110 0.70 -9.56 -17.99
CA ALA A 110 1.77 -10.29 -17.31
C ALA A 110 1.79 -10.05 -15.80
N ASN A 111 1.36 -8.86 -15.35
CA ASN A 111 1.24 -8.50 -13.93
C ASN A 111 -0.20 -8.56 -13.40
N ALA A 112 -1.10 -9.33 -14.04
CA ALA A 112 -2.41 -9.63 -13.46
C ALA A 112 -2.28 -10.40 -12.14
N LEU A 113 -3.34 -10.46 -11.33
CA LEU A 113 -3.39 -11.37 -10.17
C LEU A 113 -3.27 -12.83 -10.62
N GLY A 114 -3.91 -13.13 -11.73
CA GLY A 114 -3.78 -14.38 -12.44
C GLY A 114 -4.28 -14.20 -13.86
N TRP A 115 -3.77 -15.02 -14.77
CA TRP A 115 -4.24 -15.04 -16.15
C TRP A 115 -4.48 -16.45 -16.62
N LEU A 116 -5.41 -16.59 -17.56
CA LEU A 116 -5.78 -17.85 -18.19
C LEU A 116 -5.74 -17.66 -19.71
N ASP A 117 -5.18 -18.65 -20.40
CA ASP A 117 -5.18 -18.72 -21.85
C ASP A 117 -6.12 -19.83 -22.31
N CYS A 118 -7.16 -19.46 -23.04
CA CYS A 118 -8.33 -20.30 -23.25
C CYS A 118 -8.64 -20.52 -24.73
N ARG A 119 -9.08 -21.74 -25.03
CA ARG A 119 -9.77 -22.08 -26.29
C ARG A 119 -11.24 -22.30 -26.03
N VAL A 120 -12.11 -21.74 -26.87
CA VAL A 120 -13.56 -21.96 -26.80
C VAL A 120 -13.86 -23.45 -26.99
N ALA A 121 -14.38 -24.08 -25.95
CA ALA A 121 -14.89 -25.45 -25.98
C ALA A 121 -16.37 -25.47 -26.40
N HIS A 122 -17.16 -24.53 -25.87
CA HIS A 122 -18.58 -24.41 -26.18
C HIS A 122 -19.05 -22.95 -26.24
N ALA A 123 -20.08 -22.69 -27.02
CA ALA A 123 -20.78 -21.41 -27.07
C ALA A 123 -22.29 -21.64 -26.96
N TYR A 124 -22.91 -21.10 -25.91
CA TYR A 124 -24.35 -21.23 -25.65
C TYR A 124 -25.08 -19.90 -25.78
N ALA A 125 -26.32 -19.93 -26.24
CA ALA A 125 -27.17 -18.74 -26.26
C ALA A 125 -27.59 -18.35 -24.84
N GLY A 126 -27.40 -17.07 -24.49
CA GLY A 126 -27.78 -16.49 -23.19
C GLY A 126 -28.62 -15.23 -23.37
N GLY A 127 -29.64 -15.27 -24.24
CA GLY A 127 -30.43 -14.10 -24.60
C GLY A 127 -29.69 -13.16 -25.55
N ASP A 128 -29.49 -11.91 -25.14
CA ASP A 128 -28.66 -10.90 -25.85
C ASP A 128 -27.15 -11.18 -25.72
N HIS A 129 -26.75 -12.10 -24.83
CA HIS A 129 -25.38 -12.55 -24.66
C HIS A 129 -25.13 -13.94 -25.27
N THR A 130 -23.86 -14.25 -25.49
CA THR A 130 -23.34 -15.62 -25.70
C THR A 130 -22.50 -16.01 -24.50
N ILE A 131 -22.75 -17.22 -23.97
CA ILE A 131 -21.95 -17.82 -22.90
C ILE A 131 -20.85 -18.63 -23.57
N PHE A 132 -19.63 -18.11 -23.59
CA PHE A 132 -18.46 -18.83 -24.04
C PHE A 132 -17.89 -19.64 -22.88
N VAL A 133 -17.79 -20.96 -23.06
CA VAL A 133 -17.08 -21.85 -22.15
C VAL A 133 -15.73 -22.16 -22.79
N GLY A 134 -14.64 -21.79 -22.11
CA GLY A 134 -13.28 -22.02 -22.57
C GLY A 134 -12.59 -23.11 -21.77
N GLU A 135 -11.86 -23.97 -22.47
CA GLU A 135 -10.86 -24.87 -21.92
C GLU A 135 -9.56 -24.10 -21.68
N VAL A 136 -9.05 -24.17 -20.46
CA VAL A 136 -7.80 -23.49 -20.06
C VAL A 136 -6.61 -24.33 -20.52
N LEU A 137 -5.78 -23.75 -21.39
CA LEU A 137 -4.59 -24.37 -21.95
C LEU A 137 -3.31 -23.97 -21.22
N ALA A 138 -3.29 -22.77 -20.64
CA ALA A 138 -2.22 -22.30 -19.76
C ALA A 138 -2.78 -21.33 -18.71
N ALA A 139 -2.13 -21.27 -17.56
CA ALA A 139 -2.50 -20.37 -16.47
C ALA A 139 -1.28 -20.05 -15.60
N GLU A 140 -1.25 -18.85 -15.05
CA GLU A 140 -0.26 -18.46 -14.05
C GLU A 140 -0.89 -17.51 -13.02
N THR A 141 -0.28 -17.44 -11.83
CA THR A 141 -0.61 -16.48 -10.77
C THR A 141 0.63 -15.62 -10.49
N PRO A 142 0.85 -14.54 -11.28
CA PRO A 142 2.09 -13.77 -11.20
C PRO A 142 2.30 -13.04 -9.86
N ARG A 143 1.21 -12.67 -9.17
CA ARG A 143 1.28 -11.95 -7.89
C ARG A 143 0.05 -12.19 -7.03
N THR A 144 0.19 -11.95 -5.73
CA THR A 144 -0.89 -12.08 -4.74
C THR A 144 -1.16 -10.73 -4.09
N THR A 145 -2.17 -9.99 -4.57
CA THR A 145 -2.65 -8.74 -3.98
C THR A 145 -4.19 -8.74 -3.90
N GLY A 146 -4.79 -7.70 -3.32
CA GLY A 146 -6.26 -7.61 -3.21
C GLY A 146 -6.93 -7.48 -4.59
N PRO A 147 -8.02 -8.23 -4.89
CA PRO A 147 -8.70 -8.16 -6.17
C PRO A 147 -9.47 -6.86 -6.35
N LEU A 148 -9.55 -6.41 -7.61
CA LEU A 148 -10.49 -5.37 -7.99
C LEU A 148 -11.91 -5.95 -8.01
N LEU A 149 -12.79 -5.32 -7.25
CA LEU A 149 -14.21 -5.67 -7.22
C LEU A 149 -15.05 -4.67 -8.02
N PHE A 150 -16.18 -5.15 -8.52
CA PHE A 150 -17.26 -4.31 -9.01
C PHE A 150 -18.55 -4.65 -8.26
N HIS A 151 -19.12 -3.65 -7.60
CA HIS A 151 -20.33 -3.76 -6.77
C HIS A 151 -21.14 -2.46 -6.85
N SER A 152 -22.45 -2.56 -7.01
CA SER A 152 -23.39 -1.44 -7.06
C SER A 152 -22.95 -0.32 -8.04
N ARG A 153 -22.49 -0.71 -9.24
CA ARG A 153 -21.95 0.18 -10.29
C ARG A 153 -20.71 0.97 -9.88
N SER A 154 -20.04 0.54 -8.81
CA SER A 154 -18.83 1.15 -8.26
C SER A 154 -17.69 0.14 -8.22
N TRP A 155 -16.47 0.66 -8.33
CA TRP A 155 -15.24 -0.11 -8.20
C TRP A 155 -14.86 -0.21 -6.71
N GLY A 156 -14.56 -1.41 -6.22
CA GLY A 156 -14.30 -1.72 -4.81
C GLY A 156 -13.13 -2.68 -4.61
N GLN A 157 -12.88 -3.08 -3.35
CA GLN A 157 -11.79 -3.98 -2.94
C GLN A 157 -12.34 -5.04 -1.96
N LEU A 158 -11.88 -6.29 -2.07
CA LEU A 158 -12.15 -7.35 -1.08
C LEU A 158 -11.12 -7.22 0.05
N ALA A 159 -11.58 -7.37 1.31
CA ALA A 159 -10.82 -7.29 2.55
C ALA A 159 -9.28 -7.19 2.38
N ASP A 160 -8.79 -5.96 2.44
CA ASP A 160 -7.43 -5.54 2.76
C ASP A 160 -6.52 -6.65 3.32
N PRO A 161 -5.74 -7.35 2.47
CA PRO A 161 -4.79 -8.33 2.96
C PRO A 161 -3.76 -7.60 3.84
N LEU A 162 -3.52 -8.17 5.02
CA LEU A 162 -2.44 -7.69 5.87
C LEU A 162 -1.10 -7.92 5.16
N PRO A 163 -0.09 -7.06 5.40
CA PRO A 163 1.24 -7.29 4.86
C PRO A 163 1.84 -8.56 5.48
N ALA A 164 2.68 -9.26 4.73
CA ALA A 164 3.40 -10.43 5.25
C ALA A 164 4.38 -10.04 6.38
N GLU A 165 4.93 -8.82 6.31
CA GLU A 165 5.88 -8.28 7.27
C GLU A 165 5.66 -6.77 7.46
N ILE A 166 5.94 -6.29 8.68
CA ILE A 166 6.07 -4.86 8.99
C ILE A 166 7.48 -4.49 9.45
N GLY A 167 7.94 -3.32 8.98
CA GLY A 167 9.17 -2.68 9.45
C GLY A 167 8.89 -1.58 10.47
N LEU A 168 9.74 -1.47 11.50
CA LEU A 168 9.63 -0.44 12.53
C LEU A 168 10.78 0.55 12.43
N ALA A 169 10.47 1.83 12.57
CA ALA A 169 11.42 2.92 12.74
C ALA A 169 11.08 3.68 14.02
N ASP A 170 12.09 4.29 14.64
CA ASP A 170 11.90 5.18 15.80
C ASP A 170 12.62 6.50 15.54
N THR A 171 11.84 7.51 15.19
CA THR A 171 12.35 8.86 14.93
C THR A 171 12.17 9.80 16.11
N GLY A 172 11.41 9.39 17.14
CA GLY A 172 11.06 10.23 18.28
C GLY A 172 11.90 10.00 19.53
N LEU A 173 12.49 8.82 19.71
CA LEU A 173 13.19 8.44 20.94
C LEU A 173 14.36 9.36 21.26
N ALA A 174 15.21 9.70 20.28
CA ALA A 174 16.36 10.57 20.50
C ALA A 174 15.94 11.94 21.06
N ALA A 175 14.99 12.60 20.41
CA ALA A 175 14.44 13.88 20.84
C ALA A 175 13.70 13.80 22.18
N ALA A 176 13.00 12.68 22.44
CA ALA A 176 12.33 12.45 23.73
C ALA A 176 13.31 12.28 24.89
N LEU A 177 14.45 11.62 24.67
CA LEU A 177 15.51 11.47 25.67
C LEU A 177 16.22 12.79 25.93
N GLU A 178 16.50 13.56 24.88
CA GLU A 178 17.14 14.88 24.99
C GLU A 178 16.28 15.86 25.79
N ARG A 179 14.98 15.98 25.47
CA ARG A 179 14.03 16.81 26.25
C ARG A 179 13.94 16.41 27.73
N ARG A 180 14.26 15.15 28.05
CA ARG A 180 14.29 14.61 29.42
C ARG A 180 15.66 14.67 30.08
N GLY A 181 16.69 15.15 29.38
CA GLY A 181 18.07 15.17 29.87
C GLY A 181 18.66 13.78 30.11
N LEU A 182 18.19 12.76 29.39
CA LEU A 182 18.62 11.37 29.54
C LEU A 182 19.70 10.99 28.53
N PRO A 183 20.70 10.17 28.92
CA PRO A 183 21.73 9.70 27.99
C PRO A 183 21.13 8.79 26.91
N SER A 184 21.32 9.17 25.63
CA SER A 184 20.66 8.51 24.51
C SER A 184 21.46 7.39 23.86
N ALA A 185 22.80 7.46 23.86
CA ALA A 185 23.66 6.57 23.06
C ALA A 185 23.47 5.07 23.35
N LYS A 186 23.45 4.65 24.63
CA LYS A 186 23.28 3.24 25.00
C LYS A 186 21.91 2.71 24.56
N LEU A 187 20.86 3.49 24.79
CA LEU A 187 19.49 3.09 24.53
C LEU A 187 19.18 3.07 23.03
N LEU A 188 19.63 4.08 22.28
CA LEU A 188 19.52 4.10 20.82
C LEU A 188 20.23 2.91 20.18
N ARG A 189 21.43 2.54 20.67
CA ARG A 189 22.12 1.33 20.22
C ARG A 189 21.32 0.06 20.51
N ALA A 190 20.79 -0.10 21.72
CA ALA A 190 19.99 -1.26 22.09
C ALA A 190 18.73 -1.40 21.23
N VAL A 191 18.04 -0.29 20.95
CA VAL A 191 16.87 -0.26 20.07
C VAL A 191 17.23 -0.64 18.63
N ARG A 192 18.40 -0.19 18.14
CA ARG A 192 18.91 -0.56 16.82
C ARG A 192 19.28 -2.03 16.71
N GLU A 193 19.97 -2.56 17.72
CA GLU A 193 20.30 -3.99 17.82
C GLU A 193 19.05 -4.86 17.90
N ALA A 194 17.95 -4.33 18.45
CA ALA A 194 16.64 -4.95 18.45
C ALA A 194 15.88 -4.83 17.11
N GLY A 195 16.51 -4.31 16.04
CA GLY A 195 15.95 -4.27 14.69
C GLY A 195 15.12 -3.02 14.35
N LEU A 196 15.06 -2.00 15.22
CA LEU A 196 14.40 -0.73 14.89
C LEU A 196 15.35 0.20 14.14
N ARG A 197 14.85 0.80 13.06
CA ARG A 197 15.55 1.90 12.38
C ARG A 197 15.46 3.16 13.24
N THR A 198 16.44 3.42 14.08
CA THR A 198 16.48 4.68 14.85
C THR A 198 16.99 5.82 13.98
N ARG A 199 16.33 6.97 14.00
CA ARG A 199 16.81 8.19 13.33
C ARG A 199 17.07 9.27 14.38
N VAL A 200 18.11 10.05 14.15
CA VAL A 200 18.46 11.18 15.02
C VAL A 200 18.32 12.44 14.17
N GLY A 201 17.57 13.42 14.69
CA GLY A 201 17.22 14.66 14.02
C GLY A 201 16.86 15.72 15.06
N PRO A 202 16.99 17.02 14.77
CA PRO A 202 16.88 18.06 15.79
C PRO A 202 15.49 18.02 16.44
N ALA A 203 15.46 18.08 17.77
CA ALA A 203 14.24 18.30 18.52
C ALA A 203 13.76 19.73 18.27
N ASP A 204 12.46 19.89 18.01
CA ASP A 204 11.72 21.15 17.86
C ASP A 204 12.02 21.99 16.61
N PRO A 205 11.00 22.42 15.82
CA PRO A 205 11.17 23.44 14.78
C PRO A 205 11.65 24.81 15.30
N ASP A 206 11.60 25.05 16.62
CA ASP A 206 12.09 26.28 17.25
C ASP A 206 13.54 26.20 17.76
N THR A 207 14.18 25.03 17.74
CA THR A 207 15.59 24.88 18.18
C THR A 207 16.56 24.84 17.01
N SER A 208 17.07 26.02 16.67
CA SER A 208 18.35 26.18 15.96
C SER A 208 19.49 25.56 16.80
N ALA A 209 19.79 24.29 16.56
CA ALA A 209 21.06 23.70 16.96
C ALA A 209 21.34 22.43 16.14
N ALA A 210 22.23 22.59 15.16
CA ALA A 210 22.93 21.49 14.54
C ALA A 210 23.72 20.67 15.58
N SER A 211 23.94 19.39 15.23
CA SER A 211 24.96 18.47 15.75
C SER A 211 24.57 17.50 16.88
N ALA A 212 23.95 16.40 16.49
CA ALA A 212 24.33 15.09 17.00
C ALA A 212 24.07 14.02 15.93
N LEU A 213 25.07 13.76 15.08
CA LEU A 213 25.12 12.55 14.27
C LEU A 213 25.29 11.35 15.20
N VAL A 214 24.28 10.50 15.26
CA VAL A 214 24.47 9.13 15.69
C VAL A 214 23.81 8.24 14.64
N ASP A 215 24.65 7.56 13.85
CA ASP A 215 24.33 6.60 12.78
C ASP A 215 23.53 7.14 11.59
N GLY A 216 24.13 8.08 10.85
CA GLY A 216 23.87 8.22 9.42
C GLY A 216 22.45 8.64 9.02
N ALA A 217 21.64 9.23 9.89
CA ALA A 217 20.37 9.83 9.49
C ALA A 217 20.37 11.33 9.81
N VAL A 218 19.77 12.14 8.94
CA VAL A 218 19.66 13.60 9.09
C VAL A 218 18.22 14.02 8.82
N LEU A 219 17.62 14.80 9.73
CA LEU A 219 16.41 15.56 9.44
C LEU A 219 16.77 16.98 8.97
N THR A 220 16.15 17.45 7.90
CA THR A 220 16.30 18.84 7.42
C THR A 220 14.94 19.45 7.10
N ASP A 221 14.75 20.70 7.52
CA ASP A 221 13.56 21.51 7.27
C ASP A 221 13.75 22.55 6.15
N ASP A 222 15.00 22.82 5.77
CA ASP A 222 15.42 23.84 4.81
C ASP A 222 16.50 23.40 3.79
N LEU A 223 16.74 24.29 2.82
CA LEU A 223 17.46 24.10 1.56
C LEU A 223 18.97 23.82 1.65
N ASP A 224 19.58 23.98 2.82
CA ASP A 224 21.02 23.80 2.99
C ASP A 224 21.41 22.37 3.36
N ALA A 225 20.84 21.38 2.67
CA ALA A 225 21.29 19.98 2.73
C ALA A 225 22.79 19.83 2.37
N SER A 226 23.38 20.81 1.68
CA SER A 226 24.82 20.84 1.36
C SER A 226 25.73 21.06 2.58
N ALA A 227 25.21 21.65 3.66
CA ALA A 227 25.93 21.86 4.91
C ALA A 227 25.77 20.70 5.90
N VAL A 228 24.80 19.80 5.65
CA VAL A 228 24.42 18.76 6.60
C VAL A 228 25.02 17.41 6.20
N LEU A 229 26.30 17.29 6.58
CA LEU A 229 27.02 16.09 7.01
C LEU A 229 27.49 15.07 5.94
N PRO A 230 28.80 14.76 5.87
CA PRO A 230 29.38 13.91 4.84
C PRO A 230 29.05 12.40 4.90
N ASP A 231 28.41 11.91 5.97
CA ASP A 231 28.27 10.46 6.26
C ASP A 231 26.81 9.99 6.54
N ALA A 232 25.79 10.73 6.08
CA ALA A 232 24.40 10.32 6.25
C ALA A 232 24.00 9.21 5.25
N ALA A 233 23.57 8.05 5.75
CA ALA A 233 22.88 7.00 5.02
C ALA A 233 21.41 7.32 4.67
N THR A 234 20.76 8.23 5.40
CA THR A 234 19.37 8.64 5.15
C THR A 234 19.19 10.14 5.43
N VAL A 235 18.50 10.83 4.54
CA VAL A 235 18.08 12.23 4.66
C VAL A 235 16.56 12.26 4.67
N GLU A 236 16.00 12.75 5.75
CA GLU A 236 14.57 12.89 5.94
C GLU A 236 14.20 14.38 6.01
N PHE A 237 13.11 14.78 5.37
CA PHE A 237 12.76 16.19 5.26
C PHE A 237 11.26 16.43 5.27
N LEU A 238 10.86 17.61 5.72
CA LEU A 238 9.47 18.06 5.65
C LEU A 238 9.11 18.49 4.23
N PHE A 239 8.04 17.93 3.67
CA PHE A 239 7.50 18.39 2.40
C PHE A 239 6.84 19.76 2.57
N ARG A 240 7.34 20.75 1.81
CA ARG A 240 6.77 22.10 1.73
C ARG A 240 6.25 22.39 0.32
N ASP A 241 7.05 22.06 -0.69
CA ASP A 241 6.72 22.21 -2.10
C ASP A 241 7.55 21.24 -2.97
N ALA A 242 7.14 21.05 -4.22
CA ALA A 242 7.74 20.10 -5.15
C ALA A 242 9.19 20.46 -5.54
N ASP A 243 9.50 21.74 -5.69
CA ASP A 243 10.83 22.21 -6.08
C ASP A 243 11.85 21.97 -4.95
N GLY A 244 11.46 22.26 -3.71
CA GLY A 244 12.22 21.97 -2.50
C GLY A 244 12.48 20.48 -2.33
N ALA A 245 11.44 19.66 -2.49
CA ALA A 245 11.58 18.20 -2.44
C ALA A 245 12.56 17.68 -3.49
N GLY A 246 12.45 18.13 -4.74
CA GLY A 246 13.36 17.73 -5.82
C GLY A 246 14.82 18.07 -5.55
N ARG A 247 15.09 19.24 -4.94
CA ARG A 247 16.45 19.66 -4.54
C ARG A 247 17.01 18.77 -3.42
N LEU A 248 16.22 18.47 -2.39
CA LEU A 248 16.63 17.64 -1.26
C LEU A 248 16.89 16.19 -1.67
N VAL A 249 16.01 15.60 -2.50
CA VAL A 249 16.20 14.25 -3.06
C VAL A 249 17.46 14.19 -3.92
N SER A 250 17.68 15.19 -4.77
CA SER A 250 18.89 15.27 -5.59
C SER A 250 20.17 15.36 -4.75
N ALA A 251 20.13 16.13 -3.66
CA ALA A 251 21.25 16.26 -2.73
C ALA A 251 21.54 14.93 -1.99
N ALA A 252 20.50 14.25 -1.50
CA ALA A 252 20.62 12.95 -0.85
C ALA A 252 21.23 11.92 -1.81
N ARG A 253 20.71 11.85 -3.04
CA ARG A 253 21.21 10.95 -4.10
C ARG A 253 22.67 11.23 -4.46
N ALA A 254 23.08 12.49 -4.55
CA ALA A 254 24.47 12.87 -4.84
C ALA A 254 25.45 12.41 -3.74
N LYS A 255 24.95 12.13 -2.53
CA LYS A 255 25.71 11.59 -1.40
C LYS A 255 25.52 10.09 -1.20
N GLY A 256 24.73 9.42 -2.03
CA GLY A 256 24.38 8.00 -1.85
C GLY A 256 23.46 7.73 -0.65
N ALA A 257 22.79 8.77 -0.13
CA ALA A 257 21.85 8.65 0.97
C ALA A 257 20.45 8.33 0.45
N GLN A 258 19.69 7.57 1.23
CA GLN A 258 18.24 7.40 1.03
C GLN A 258 17.49 8.68 1.39
N SER A 259 16.42 8.98 0.68
CA SER A 259 15.60 10.17 0.86
C SER A 259 14.21 9.82 1.38
N VAL A 260 13.77 10.52 2.43
CA VAL A 260 12.44 10.33 3.02
C VAL A 260 11.69 11.65 3.09
N GLY A 261 10.61 11.76 2.33
CA GLY A 261 9.74 12.92 2.38
C GLY A 261 8.63 12.76 3.42
N ARG A 262 8.50 13.72 4.34
CA ARG A 262 7.48 13.72 5.40
C ARG A 262 6.34 14.65 5.06
N VAL A 263 5.11 14.17 5.17
CA VAL A 263 3.90 14.97 5.13
C VAL A 263 3.37 15.06 6.56
N GLN A 264 3.54 16.23 7.18
CA GLN A 264 3.03 16.49 8.52
C GLN A 264 1.51 16.66 8.52
N ASP A 265 0.89 16.21 9.61
CA ASP A 265 -0.54 16.37 9.86
C ASP A 265 -1.38 15.87 8.66
N ALA A 266 -0.96 14.72 8.12
CA ALA A 266 -1.52 14.14 6.91
C ALA A 266 -2.96 13.63 7.11
N PHE A 267 -3.31 13.25 8.33
CA PHE A 267 -4.59 12.60 8.65
C PHE A 267 -5.68 13.56 9.15
N ALA A 268 -5.43 14.87 9.14
CA ALA A 268 -6.46 15.86 9.48
C ALA A 268 -7.64 15.77 8.49
N PRO A 269 -8.91 15.89 8.96
CA PRO A 269 -10.10 15.65 8.15
C PRO A 269 -10.14 16.39 6.80
N ASP A 270 -9.66 17.64 6.77
CA ASP A 270 -9.71 18.52 5.60
C ASP A 270 -8.43 18.51 4.76
N ARG A 271 -7.46 17.64 5.10
CA ARG A 271 -6.14 17.62 4.44
C ARG A 271 -5.93 16.48 3.46
N ARG A 272 -6.93 15.60 3.29
CA ARG A 272 -6.82 14.41 2.43
C ARG A 272 -6.24 14.72 1.06
N ASP A 273 -6.89 15.61 0.31
CA ASP A 273 -6.48 15.90 -1.08
C ASP A 273 -5.07 16.49 -1.11
N THR A 274 -4.76 17.46 -0.23
CA THR A 274 -3.42 18.07 -0.14
C THR A 274 -2.33 17.07 0.24
N ALA A 275 -2.64 16.09 1.09
CA ALA A 275 -1.69 15.06 1.47
C ALA A 275 -1.44 14.05 0.34
N VAL A 276 -2.48 13.68 -0.42
CA VAL A 276 -2.34 12.83 -1.61
C VAL A 276 -1.55 13.55 -2.71
N GLU A 277 -1.77 14.85 -2.91
CA GLU A 277 -0.98 15.68 -3.82
C GLU A 277 0.49 15.77 -3.38
N ALA A 278 0.76 15.91 -2.09
CA ALA A 278 2.12 15.88 -1.54
C ALA A 278 2.80 14.53 -1.79
N VAL A 279 2.09 13.41 -1.61
CA VAL A 279 2.59 12.07 -1.94
C VAL A 279 2.94 11.98 -3.42
N ALA A 280 2.06 12.44 -4.32
CA ALA A 280 2.33 12.44 -5.75
C ALA A 280 3.58 13.27 -6.11
N ALA A 281 3.75 14.43 -5.49
CA ALA A 281 4.92 15.28 -5.69
C ALA A 281 6.22 14.62 -5.19
N LEU A 282 6.19 13.93 -4.05
CA LEU A 282 7.34 13.20 -3.50
C LEU A 282 7.73 11.99 -4.37
N VAL A 283 6.74 11.27 -4.91
CA VAL A 283 6.97 10.19 -5.90
C VAL A 283 7.62 10.77 -7.16
N ALA A 284 7.09 11.89 -7.69
CA ALA A 284 7.65 12.53 -8.87
C ALA A 284 9.06 13.07 -8.65
N ALA A 285 9.38 13.53 -7.43
CA ALA A 285 10.73 13.92 -7.03
C ALA A 285 11.70 12.73 -6.93
N GLY A 286 11.18 11.50 -6.83
CA GLY A 286 11.97 10.27 -6.73
C GLY A 286 12.46 9.95 -5.32
N CYS A 287 11.62 10.22 -4.31
CA CYS A 287 11.89 9.84 -2.92
C CYS A 287 11.97 8.31 -2.76
N ASP A 288 12.82 7.84 -1.86
CA ASP A 288 12.97 6.40 -1.57
C ASP A 288 11.93 5.88 -0.57
N GLU A 289 11.38 6.74 0.29
CA GLU A 289 10.30 6.44 1.24
C GLU A 289 9.46 7.70 1.49
N ILE A 290 8.17 7.53 1.79
CA ILE A 290 7.26 8.64 2.13
C ILE A 290 6.69 8.40 3.52
N ALA A 291 6.81 9.38 4.41
CA ALA A 291 6.29 9.33 5.76
C ALA A 291 5.06 10.23 5.90
N LEU A 292 3.97 9.68 6.45
CA LEU A 292 2.73 10.40 6.74
C LEU A 292 2.56 10.48 8.26
N ASP A 293 2.58 11.68 8.80
CA ASP A 293 2.55 11.88 10.25
C ASP A 293 1.17 12.36 10.71
N GLU A 294 0.68 11.77 11.80
CA GLU A 294 -0.45 12.29 12.56
C GLU A 294 -0.07 13.62 13.21
N GLY A 295 -0.99 14.59 13.12
CA GLY A 295 -0.82 15.91 13.72
C GLY A 295 -1.42 15.97 15.13
N GLY A 296 -1.80 17.18 15.55
CA GLY A 296 -2.40 17.40 16.86
C GLY A 296 -3.86 16.94 16.98
N GLU A 297 -4.59 16.83 15.87
CA GLU A 297 -5.94 16.27 15.85
C GLU A 297 -5.87 14.74 15.68
N PRO A 298 -6.46 13.95 16.59
CA PRO A 298 -6.41 12.50 16.51
C PRO A 298 -7.02 11.95 15.21
N ALA A 299 -6.28 11.10 14.53
CA ALA A 299 -6.79 10.41 13.35
C ALA A 299 -7.89 9.41 13.74
N SER A 300 -9.01 9.40 13.02
CA SER A 300 -10.00 8.32 13.12
C SER A 300 -9.63 7.17 12.17
N PRO A 301 -10.01 5.91 12.47
CA PRO A 301 -9.84 4.80 11.52
C PRO A 301 -10.48 5.07 10.16
N LEU A 302 -11.57 5.83 10.11
CA LEU A 302 -12.24 6.18 8.86
C LEU A 302 -11.38 7.14 8.02
N ASN A 303 -10.95 8.26 8.60
CA ASN A 303 -10.14 9.27 7.91
C ASN A 303 -8.81 8.67 7.45
N LEU A 304 -8.17 7.88 8.31
CA LEU A 304 -6.93 7.19 8.02
C LEU A 304 -7.10 6.19 6.85
N ARG A 305 -8.18 5.40 6.84
CA ARG A 305 -8.47 4.47 5.74
C ARG A 305 -8.67 5.21 4.41
N GLU A 306 -9.44 6.29 4.43
CA GLU A 306 -9.75 7.07 3.23
C GLU A 306 -8.50 7.69 2.60
N LEU A 307 -7.65 8.33 3.42
CA LEU A 307 -6.39 8.89 2.95
C LEU A 307 -5.44 7.79 2.45
N LEU A 308 -5.20 6.75 3.25
CA LEU A 308 -4.20 5.73 2.89
C LEU A 308 -4.59 4.92 1.66
N ARG A 309 -5.89 4.74 1.38
CA ARG A 309 -6.36 4.09 0.15
C ARG A 309 -5.81 4.79 -1.09
N ASP A 310 -5.83 6.12 -1.10
CA ASP A 310 -5.37 6.91 -2.24
C ASP A 310 -3.87 7.13 -2.18
N ALA A 311 -3.32 7.49 -1.02
CA ALA A 311 -1.90 7.72 -0.84
C ALA A 311 -1.04 6.48 -1.19
N VAL A 312 -1.41 5.29 -0.72
CA VAL A 312 -0.69 4.04 -1.07
C VAL A 312 -0.85 3.70 -2.55
N THR A 313 -1.99 4.01 -3.16
CA THR A 313 -2.19 3.80 -4.60
C THR A 313 -1.30 4.73 -5.42
N VAL A 314 -1.21 6.01 -5.02
CA VAL A 314 -0.37 7.01 -5.68
C VAL A 314 1.12 6.73 -5.46
N ALA A 315 1.49 6.27 -4.26
CA ALA A 315 2.88 5.91 -3.93
C ALA A 315 3.42 4.75 -4.80
N GLY A 316 2.54 3.85 -5.25
CA GLY A 316 2.94 2.70 -6.07
C GLY A 316 3.91 1.80 -5.31
N ASP A 317 5.14 1.68 -5.83
CA ASP A 317 6.20 0.89 -5.21
C ASP A 317 6.99 1.65 -4.14
N VAL A 318 6.81 2.98 -4.03
CA VAL A 318 7.47 3.78 -2.98
C VAL A 318 6.87 3.42 -1.62
N PRO A 319 7.67 2.92 -0.66
CA PRO A 319 7.16 2.54 0.66
C PRO A 319 6.56 3.73 1.40
N VAL A 320 5.35 3.53 1.94
CA VAL A 320 4.70 4.47 2.84
C VAL A 320 4.94 4.04 4.28
N ARG A 321 5.48 4.96 5.09
CA ARG A 321 5.56 4.87 6.55
C ARG A 321 4.50 5.77 7.17
N VAL A 322 3.92 5.34 8.28
CA VAL A 322 3.02 6.20 9.08
C VAL A 322 3.59 6.43 10.48
N ARG A 323 3.50 7.67 10.98
CA ARG A 323 3.64 7.99 12.39
C ARG A 323 2.25 8.27 12.94
N LEU A 324 1.81 7.43 13.87
CA LEU A 324 0.51 7.53 14.52
C LEU A 324 0.71 7.79 16.01
N ALA A 325 -0.28 8.40 16.63
CA ALA A 325 -0.29 8.71 18.04
C ALA A 325 -1.27 7.83 18.82
N GLU A 326 -0.98 7.61 20.09
CA GLU A 326 -1.89 6.94 21.01
C GLU A 326 -2.86 7.95 21.64
N HIS A 327 -3.92 8.27 20.91
CA HIS A 327 -5.00 9.14 21.36
C HIS A 327 -6.27 8.35 21.66
N ALA A 328 -6.76 8.44 22.91
CA ALA A 328 -8.04 7.89 23.33
C ALA A 328 -8.25 6.37 23.05
N GLY A 329 -7.17 5.57 22.97
CA GLY A 329 -7.25 4.13 22.70
C GLY A 329 -7.39 3.78 21.22
N LEU A 330 -7.26 4.76 20.32
CA LEU A 330 -7.38 4.54 18.88
C LEU A 330 -6.06 4.11 18.23
N GLY A 331 -4.92 4.21 18.91
CA GLY A 331 -3.61 4.01 18.30
C GLY A 331 -3.45 2.66 17.60
N LEU A 332 -3.75 1.55 18.30
CA LEU A 332 -3.69 0.21 17.71
C LEU A 332 -4.80 -0.05 16.67
N ALA A 333 -5.97 0.59 16.80
CA ALA A 333 -7.03 0.49 15.80
C ALA A 333 -6.60 1.19 14.49
N ASN A 334 -5.94 2.34 14.61
CA ASN A 334 -5.33 3.07 13.50
C ASN A 334 -4.17 2.29 12.89
N ALA A 335 -3.33 1.63 13.69
CA ALA A 335 -2.26 0.76 13.20
C ALA A 335 -2.81 -0.42 12.38
N LEU A 336 -3.83 -1.14 12.89
CA LEU A 336 -4.50 -2.21 12.16
C LEU A 336 -5.11 -1.69 10.85
N THR A 337 -5.73 -0.52 10.90
CA THR A 337 -6.32 0.11 9.71
C THR A 337 -5.24 0.47 8.69
N ALA A 338 -4.09 0.99 9.12
CA ALA A 338 -2.96 1.29 8.26
C ALA A 338 -2.40 0.02 7.58
N MET A 339 -2.21 -1.07 8.35
CA MET A 339 -1.77 -2.37 7.79
C MET A 339 -2.73 -2.84 6.69
N LYS A 340 -4.04 -2.78 6.97
CA LYS A 340 -5.09 -3.12 6.01
C LYS A 340 -5.06 -2.21 4.77
N SER A 341 -4.78 -0.92 4.96
CA SER A 341 -4.62 0.01 3.85
C SER A 341 -3.31 -0.16 3.07
N GLY A 342 -2.45 -1.12 3.41
CA GLY A 342 -1.24 -1.47 2.67
C GLY A 342 0.05 -0.85 3.20
N VAL A 343 0.00 -0.17 4.35
CA VAL A 343 1.19 0.34 5.03
C VAL A 343 2.00 -0.82 5.60
N ARG A 344 3.31 -0.81 5.33
CA ARG A 344 4.24 -1.82 5.82
C ARG A 344 5.24 -1.28 6.82
N HIS A 345 5.43 0.03 6.88
CA HIS A 345 6.39 0.66 7.79
C HIS A 345 5.66 1.52 8.82
N PHE A 346 6.07 1.41 10.08
CA PHE A 346 5.53 2.21 11.18
C PHE A 346 6.65 2.98 11.85
N ASP A 347 6.42 4.27 12.05
CA ASP A 347 7.20 5.11 12.95
C ASP A 347 6.58 4.99 14.35
N VAL A 348 7.32 4.35 15.24
CA VAL A 348 6.92 4.01 16.60
C VAL A 348 7.91 4.64 17.57
N THR A 349 7.60 4.64 18.85
CA THR A 349 8.54 5.08 19.88
C THR A 349 8.70 4.01 20.96
N LEU A 350 9.92 3.86 21.48
CA LEU A 350 10.16 2.96 22.60
C LEU A 350 9.31 3.38 23.82
N GLY A 351 8.41 2.49 24.22
CA GLY A 351 7.50 2.73 25.34
C GLY A 351 6.40 3.77 25.10
N GLY A 352 6.20 4.24 23.85
CA GLY A 352 5.17 5.22 23.52
C GLY A 352 5.50 6.64 23.99
N LEU A 353 6.78 7.01 24.02
CA LEU A 353 7.18 8.39 24.31
C LEU A 353 6.73 9.34 23.19
N ASP A 354 6.57 10.63 23.53
CA ASP A 354 6.18 11.69 22.59
C ASP A 354 4.86 11.40 21.86
N ASP A 355 3.91 10.83 22.59
CA ASP A 355 2.57 10.42 22.15
C ASP A 355 2.53 9.43 20.98
N GLY A 356 3.68 9.01 20.44
CA GLY A 356 3.79 8.03 19.37
C GLY A 356 3.36 6.62 19.79
N LEU A 357 2.98 5.80 18.82
CA LEU A 357 2.65 4.40 19.07
C LEU A 357 3.82 3.66 19.71
N CYS A 358 3.54 2.90 20.77
CA CYS A 358 4.51 2.05 21.42
C CYS A 358 4.94 0.91 20.49
N ALA A 359 6.26 0.80 20.22
CA ALA A 359 6.84 -0.25 19.38
C ALA A 359 6.40 -1.66 19.81
N ILE A 360 6.37 -1.92 21.12
CA ILE A 360 6.03 -3.24 21.68
C ILE A 360 4.54 -3.55 21.51
N ASP A 361 3.68 -2.53 21.54
CA ASP A 361 2.23 -2.68 21.36
C ASP A 361 1.91 -3.02 19.89
N VAL A 362 2.61 -2.36 18.95
CA VAL A 362 2.52 -2.67 17.51
C VAL A 362 3.04 -4.08 17.19
N LEU A 363 4.16 -4.50 17.79
CA LEU A 363 4.67 -5.87 17.63
C LEU A 363 3.73 -6.92 18.20
N PHE A 364 3.12 -6.63 19.35
CA PHE A 364 2.11 -7.51 19.92
C PHE A 364 0.91 -7.65 18.99
N LEU A 365 0.41 -6.54 18.43
CA LEU A 365 -0.66 -6.56 17.44
C LEU A 365 -0.26 -7.39 16.21
N ALA A 366 0.90 -7.12 15.61
CA ALA A 366 1.40 -7.86 14.43
C ALA A 366 1.48 -9.36 14.68
N THR A 367 2.02 -9.77 15.84
CA THR A 367 2.07 -11.20 16.24
C THR A 367 0.68 -11.82 16.32
N ARG A 368 -0.33 -11.10 16.82
CA ARG A 368 -1.72 -11.59 16.91
C ARG A 368 -2.41 -11.69 15.56
N LEU A 369 -1.89 -10.99 14.57
CA LEU A 369 -2.41 -10.95 13.21
C LEU A 369 -1.61 -11.84 12.24
N ASP A 370 -0.63 -12.59 12.75
CA ASP A 370 0.28 -13.42 11.95
C ASP A 370 1.09 -12.61 10.91
N VAL A 371 1.46 -11.38 11.29
CA VAL A 371 2.30 -10.46 10.51
C VAL A 371 3.70 -10.47 11.09
N ALA A 372 4.70 -10.78 10.26
CA ALA A 372 6.09 -10.85 10.68
C ALA A 372 6.68 -9.46 10.99
N SER A 373 7.76 -9.43 11.77
CA SER A 373 8.63 -8.25 11.89
C SER A 373 10.03 -8.71 12.26
N ALA A 374 11.05 -8.10 11.67
CA ALA A 374 12.45 -8.34 12.04
C ALA A 374 12.82 -7.83 13.44
N ALA A 375 11.96 -7.05 14.09
CA ALA A 375 12.26 -6.48 15.40
C ALA A 375 12.18 -7.49 16.54
N ASP A 376 13.22 -7.53 17.38
CA ASP A 376 13.29 -8.36 18.57
C ASP A 376 12.47 -7.74 19.71
N ARG A 377 11.30 -8.32 19.95
CA ARG A 377 10.39 -7.88 21.01
C ARG A 377 11.01 -8.00 22.40
N GLU A 378 11.78 -9.05 22.69
CA GLU A 378 12.37 -9.24 24.03
C GLU A 378 13.43 -8.17 24.30
N ALA A 379 14.29 -7.90 23.32
CA ALA A 379 15.29 -6.83 23.41
C ALA A 379 14.64 -5.45 23.61
N LEU A 380 13.52 -5.15 22.93
CA LEU A 380 12.77 -3.91 23.14
C LEU A 380 12.12 -3.82 24.52
N VAL A 381 11.62 -4.93 25.06
CA VAL A 381 11.09 -4.97 26.44
C VAL A 381 12.21 -4.67 27.45
N ALA A 382 13.40 -5.23 27.25
CA ALA A 382 14.56 -4.93 28.10
C ALA A 382 14.97 -3.45 28.01
N ALA A 383 15.05 -2.89 26.80
CA ALA A 383 15.34 -1.48 26.58
C ALA A 383 14.28 -0.56 27.24
N ALA A 384 13.00 -0.90 27.13
CA ALA A 384 11.92 -0.16 27.77
C ALA A 384 12.02 -0.20 29.30
N ALA A 385 12.43 -1.33 29.90
CA ALA A 385 12.65 -1.43 31.34
C ALA A 385 13.83 -0.59 31.83
N GLU A 386 14.92 -0.53 31.06
CA GLU A 386 16.04 0.39 31.33
C GLU A 386 15.57 1.85 31.28
N LEU A 387 14.77 2.19 30.27
CA LEU A 387 14.22 3.54 30.09
C LEU A 387 13.23 3.92 31.20
N GLU A 388 12.35 3.02 31.66
CA GLU A 388 11.49 3.26 32.83
C GLU A 388 12.32 3.59 34.08
N THR A 389 13.40 2.83 34.29
CA THR A 389 14.32 3.05 35.42
C THR A 389 14.98 4.43 35.33
N ALA A 390 15.42 4.82 34.14
CA ALA A 390 16.02 6.13 33.90
C ALA A 390 15.01 7.28 34.03
N CYS A 391 13.76 7.09 33.59
CA CYS A 391 12.69 8.08 33.72
C CYS A 391 12.15 8.21 35.15
N GLY A 392 12.38 7.22 36.01
CA GLY A 392 11.80 7.17 37.36
C GLY A 392 10.27 7.07 37.37
N SER A 393 9.66 6.78 36.21
CA SER A 393 8.21 6.68 36.05
C SER A 393 7.86 5.66 34.97
N PRO A 394 6.66 5.06 35.04
CA PRO A 394 6.24 4.07 34.06
C PRO A 394 6.05 4.72 32.67
N LEU A 395 6.51 4.08 31.58
CA LEU A 395 6.28 4.61 30.22
C LEU A 395 4.82 4.47 29.77
N PRO A 396 4.34 5.28 28.81
CA PRO A 396 2.93 5.23 28.36
C PRO A 396 2.45 3.86 27.86
N GLY A 397 3.31 3.12 27.14
CA GLY A 397 3.00 1.79 26.60
C GLY A 397 2.62 0.79 27.68
N ARG A 398 1.69 -0.12 27.35
CA ARG A 398 1.05 -1.00 28.35
C ARG A 398 1.47 -2.46 28.23
N THR A 399 1.81 -2.92 27.03
CA THR A 399 1.86 -4.36 26.73
C THR A 399 3.13 -5.05 27.24
N TYR A 400 4.23 -4.31 27.40
CA TYR A 400 5.46 -4.86 27.97
C TYR A 400 5.38 -5.15 29.48
N ARG A 401 4.36 -4.62 30.17
CA ARG A 401 4.13 -4.92 31.59
C ARG A 401 3.37 -6.22 31.84
N LEU A 402 2.62 -6.70 30.85
CA LEU A 402 1.79 -7.92 30.98
C LEU A 402 2.61 -9.20 31.17
N GLY A 403 3.92 -9.17 30.90
CA GLY A 403 4.85 -10.28 31.15
C GLY A 403 5.61 -10.21 32.48
N ARG A 404 5.42 -9.16 33.30
CA ARG A 404 6.16 -8.97 34.57
C ARG A 404 5.43 -9.52 35.80
N THR A 405 4.23 -10.07 35.64
CA THR A 405 3.45 -10.70 36.71
C THR A 405 3.60 -12.22 36.68
N SER A 406 4.81 -12.71 36.93
CA SER A 406 5.08 -14.09 37.35
C SER A 406 6.50 -14.20 37.91
N SER A 407 6.69 -13.73 39.14
CA SER A 407 7.82 -14.06 39.99
C SER A 407 7.34 -14.28 41.41
#